data_AF-A0A2D9G8Q1-F1
#
_entry.id   AF-A0A2D9G8Q1-F1
#
_cell.length_a   1.000
_cell.length_b   1.000
_cell.length_c   1.000
_cell.angle_alpha   90.00
_cell.angle_beta   90.00
_cell.angle_gamma   90.00
#
_symmetry.space_group_name_H-M   'P 1'
#
loop_
_entity.id
_entity.type
_entity.pdbx_description
1 polymer ?
#
loop_
_entity_poly.entity_id
_entity_poly.type
_entity_poly.pdbx_seq_one_letter_code
_entity_poly.pdbx_strand_id
1 'polypeptide(L)'
;MNQLLPYRHRANLFDKLQLSPFPENRIWNGSIIYLDRDGVLNIGSENYINNPEELIILPGVADSIARLKKNGFRICIVTNQSPINRGFWSHDMLESIHEKLIDELKIKNKQAVLDLILYSPYAPFEGSIARKPSSGMLMAGNLIINHSEREELPRDYNELDTHDLFDEGEMSAMVGDRLVDIQAGNAHGVRTFLVNPDLGLPQVIDRILDKNDKGDVLH
;
A
#
# COMPACT_ATOMS: atom_id res chain seq x y z
N MET A 1 -20.56 -4.83 15.98
CA MET A 1 -20.29 -3.41 15.67
C MET A 1 -19.83 -3.37 14.22
N ASN A 2 -20.40 -2.51 13.37
CA ASN A 2 -19.93 -2.41 11.98
C ASN A 2 -18.47 -1.94 11.99
N GLN A 3 -17.60 -2.68 11.31
CA GLN A 3 -16.20 -2.29 11.16
C GLN A 3 -16.09 -1.09 10.22
N LEU A 4 -15.20 -0.15 10.54
CA LEU A 4 -14.85 0.96 9.66
C LEU A 4 -13.77 0.50 8.66
N LEU A 5 -14.22 0.07 7.48
CA LEU A 5 -13.42 -0.54 6.42
C LEU A 5 -12.59 0.47 5.61
N PRO A 6 -11.49 0.05 4.96
CA PRO A 6 -10.70 0.94 4.12
C PRO A 6 -11.48 1.38 2.88
N TYR A 7 -11.11 2.53 2.35
CA TYR A 7 -11.56 3.00 1.05
C TYR A 7 -10.54 2.60 -0.02
N ARG A 8 -11.04 2.46 -1.25
CA ARG A 8 -10.23 2.13 -2.41
C ARG A 8 -10.26 3.27 -3.41
N HIS A 9 -9.12 3.53 -4.03
CA HIS A 9 -9.01 4.52 -5.10
C HIS A 9 -9.92 4.14 -6.27
N ARG A 10 -10.86 5.03 -6.64
CA ARG A 10 -11.75 4.96 -7.82
C ARG A 10 -12.66 3.74 -7.95
N ALA A 11 -12.90 3.04 -6.85
CA ALA A 11 -13.75 1.86 -6.85
C ALA A 11 -14.35 1.63 -5.46
N ASN A 12 -15.45 0.89 -5.38
CA ASN A 12 -15.84 0.30 -4.11
C ASN A 12 -14.79 -0.72 -3.69
N LEU A 13 -14.68 -0.98 -2.38
CA LEU A 13 -13.60 -1.78 -1.82
C LEU A 13 -13.45 -3.15 -2.52
N PHE A 14 -14.57 -3.85 -2.70
CA PHE A 14 -14.61 -5.21 -3.24
C PHE A 14 -15.01 -5.31 -4.72
N ASP A 15 -15.05 -4.19 -5.46
CA ASP A 15 -15.23 -4.22 -6.91
C ASP A 15 -14.08 -4.99 -7.58
N LYS A 16 -14.34 -5.60 -8.74
CA LYS A 16 -13.32 -6.33 -9.51
C LYS A 16 -12.08 -5.46 -9.74
N LEU A 17 -10.91 -5.95 -9.31
CA LEU A 17 -9.62 -5.32 -9.62
C LEU A 17 -9.04 -5.92 -10.89
N GLN A 18 -8.66 -5.05 -11.83
CA GLN A 18 -7.91 -5.45 -13.02
C GLN A 18 -6.42 -5.31 -12.72
N LEU A 19 -5.73 -6.44 -12.62
CA LEU A 19 -4.29 -6.46 -12.39
C LEU A 19 -3.54 -6.28 -13.69
N SER A 20 -2.54 -5.40 -13.68
CA SER A 20 -1.65 -5.23 -14.83
C SER A 20 -0.75 -6.47 -14.99
N PRO A 21 -0.41 -6.87 -16.22
CA PRO A 21 0.54 -7.96 -16.42
C PRO A 21 1.92 -7.59 -15.86
N PHE A 22 2.68 -8.58 -15.41
CA PHE A 22 4.06 -8.36 -15.01
C PHE A 22 4.96 -8.13 -16.24
N PRO A 23 6.09 -7.40 -16.08
CA PRO A 23 7.11 -7.31 -17.11
C PRO A 23 7.67 -8.69 -17.50
N GLU A 24 8.09 -8.83 -18.76
CA GLU A 24 8.86 -9.99 -19.25
C GLU A 24 8.16 -11.36 -19.04
N ASN A 25 6.82 -11.40 -19.07
CA ASN A 25 6.01 -12.61 -18.82
C ASN A 25 6.27 -13.29 -17.46
N ARG A 26 6.72 -12.53 -16.46
CA ARG A 26 6.77 -13.03 -15.08
C ARG A 26 5.36 -13.35 -14.57
N ILE A 27 5.31 -14.25 -13.60
CA ILE A 27 4.09 -14.57 -12.86
C ILE A 27 4.20 -14.02 -11.43
N TRP A 28 3.07 -13.89 -10.76
CA TRP A 28 3.04 -13.50 -9.36
C TRP A 28 3.76 -14.53 -8.49
N ASN A 29 4.59 -14.07 -7.57
CA ASN A 29 5.30 -14.93 -6.61
C ASN A 29 4.49 -15.18 -5.32
N GLY A 30 3.20 -14.81 -5.30
CA GLY A 30 2.33 -14.90 -4.13
C GLY A 30 2.53 -13.79 -3.09
N SER A 31 3.51 -12.90 -3.28
CA SER A 31 3.86 -11.86 -2.31
C SER A 31 3.40 -10.46 -2.75
N ILE A 32 3.05 -9.65 -1.76
CA ILE A 32 2.56 -8.27 -1.88
C ILE A 32 3.52 -7.38 -1.09
N ILE A 33 3.95 -6.29 -1.72
CA ILE A 33 4.65 -5.22 -1.03
C ILE A 33 3.64 -4.12 -0.74
N TYR A 34 3.34 -3.98 0.55
CA TYR A 34 2.55 -2.90 1.10
C TYR A 34 3.45 -1.69 1.34
N LEU A 35 3.06 -0.54 0.82
CA LEU A 35 3.85 0.68 0.89
C LEU A 35 3.00 1.77 1.53
N ASP A 36 3.53 2.48 2.53
CA ASP A 36 3.01 3.82 2.80
C ASP A 36 3.30 4.75 1.61
N ARG A 37 2.64 5.90 1.60
CA ARG A 37 2.77 6.92 0.54
C ARG A 37 3.75 8.02 0.97
N ASP A 38 3.37 8.77 2.00
CA ASP A 38 4.11 9.94 2.49
C ASP A 38 5.35 9.47 3.28
N GLY A 39 6.54 9.93 2.91
CA GLY A 39 7.81 9.48 3.49
C GLY A 39 8.36 8.18 2.88
N VAL A 40 7.61 7.48 2.03
CA VAL A 40 8.06 6.23 1.38
C VAL A 40 8.16 6.39 -0.14
N LEU A 41 7.14 6.95 -0.77
CA LEU A 41 7.07 7.18 -2.21
C LEU A 41 7.26 8.64 -2.59
N ASN A 42 6.71 9.54 -1.78
CA ASN A 42 6.87 10.98 -1.92
C ASN A 42 7.44 11.58 -0.64
N ILE A 43 7.98 12.78 -0.76
CA ILE A 43 8.37 13.59 0.40
C ILE A 43 7.13 13.78 1.28
N GLY A 44 7.24 13.42 2.56
CA GLY A 44 6.18 13.61 3.54
C GLY A 44 6.05 15.07 3.98
N SER A 45 4.88 15.43 4.51
CA SER A 45 4.58 16.76 5.03
C SER A 45 3.91 16.63 6.40
N GLU A 46 4.31 17.46 7.37
CA GLU A 46 3.63 17.56 8.67
C GLU A 46 2.19 18.08 8.50
N ASN A 47 1.96 18.89 7.47
CA ASN A 47 0.65 19.48 7.14
C ASN A 47 -0.11 18.66 6.10
N TYR A 48 0.27 17.40 5.89
CA TYR A 48 -0.25 16.54 4.81
C TYR A 48 0.12 17.06 3.41
N ILE A 49 -0.08 16.23 2.40
CA ILE A 49 -0.06 16.62 1.00
C ILE A 49 -1.50 16.97 0.62
N ASN A 50 -1.78 18.26 0.43
CA ASN A 50 -3.16 18.78 0.36
C ASN A 50 -3.69 18.90 -1.06
N ASN A 51 -2.81 18.93 -2.05
CA ASN A 51 -3.14 19.02 -3.48
C ASN A 51 -2.08 18.29 -4.31
N PRO A 52 -2.37 17.99 -5.58
CA PRO A 52 -1.40 17.33 -6.46
C PRO A 52 -0.09 18.11 -6.59
N GLU A 53 -0.09 19.44 -6.61
CA GLU A 53 1.12 20.25 -6.82
C GLU A 53 2.16 20.08 -5.70
N GLU A 54 1.72 19.74 -4.48
CA GLU A 54 2.59 19.43 -3.34
C GLU A 54 3.26 18.04 -3.42
N LEU A 55 2.77 17.16 -4.31
CA LEU A 55 3.28 15.79 -4.42
C LEU A 55 4.63 15.77 -5.17
N ILE A 56 5.70 15.43 -4.45
CA ILE A 56 7.05 15.27 -5.01
C ILE A 56 7.55 13.85 -4.73
N ILE A 57 7.67 13.04 -5.79
CA ILE A 57 8.21 11.67 -5.74
C ILE A 57 9.67 11.68 -5.29
N LEU A 58 10.02 10.80 -4.35
CA LEU A 58 11.40 10.61 -3.91
C LEU A 58 12.26 10.01 -5.04
N PRO A 59 13.55 10.39 -5.15
CA PRO A 59 14.43 9.88 -6.20
C PRO A 59 14.52 8.34 -6.19
N GLY A 60 14.44 7.70 -7.37
CA GLY A 60 14.60 6.24 -7.50
C GLY A 60 13.38 5.39 -7.11
N VAL A 61 12.28 5.98 -6.63
CA VAL A 61 11.05 5.23 -6.27
C VAL A 61 10.46 4.49 -7.47
N ALA A 62 10.38 5.13 -8.64
CA ALA A 62 9.84 4.48 -9.83
C ALA A 62 10.66 3.24 -10.24
N ASP A 63 11.99 3.33 -10.21
CA ASP A 63 12.87 2.19 -10.51
C ASP A 63 12.77 1.10 -9.43
N SER A 64 12.57 1.49 -8.18
CA SER A 64 12.35 0.58 -7.05
C SER A 64 11.09 -0.26 -7.26
N ILE A 65 9.96 0.39 -7.59
CA ILE A 65 8.70 -0.30 -7.92
C ILE A 65 8.88 -1.21 -9.13
N ALA A 66 9.52 -0.73 -10.20
CA ALA A 66 9.78 -1.54 -11.39
C ALA A 66 10.62 -2.79 -11.07
N ARG A 67 11.64 -2.68 -10.20
CA ARG A 67 12.45 -3.82 -9.73
C ARG A 67 11.60 -4.82 -8.95
N LEU A 68 10.69 -4.36 -8.08
CA LEU A 68 9.77 -5.23 -7.36
C LEU A 68 8.80 -5.95 -8.34
N LYS A 69 8.21 -5.22 -9.29
CA LYS A 69 7.37 -5.83 -10.34
C LYS A 69 8.13 -6.88 -11.15
N LYS A 70 9.38 -6.61 -11.52
CA LYS A 70 10.23 -7.57 -12.24
C LYS A 70 10.53 -8.86 -11.44
N ASN A 71 10.46 -8.79 -10.11
CA ASN A 71 10.63 -9.94 -9.22
C ASN A 71 9.30 -10.61 -8.82
N GLY A 72 8.20 -10.25 -9.49
CA GLY A 72 6.91 -10.92 -9.33
C GLY A 72 6.10 -10.44 -8.13
N PHE A 73 6.38 -9.27 -7.56
CA PHE A 73 5.61 -8.71 -6.45
C PHE A 73 4.42 -7.88 -6.91
N ARG A 74 3.29 -8.01 -6.22
CA ARG A 74 2.19 -7.03 -6.33
C ARG A 74 2.44 -5.84 -5.41
N ILE A 75 2.03 -4.65 -5.84
CA ILE A 75 2.30 -3.40 -5.15
C ILE A 75 0.98 -2.81 -4.66
N CYS A 76 0.84 -2.72 -3.34
CA CYS A 76 -0.35 -2.20 -2.68
C CYS A 76 0.01 -0.97 -1.84
N ILE A 77 -0.57 0.19 -2.13
CA ILE A 77 -0.43 1.37 -1.28
C ILE A 77 -1.44 1.28 -0.13
N VAL A 78 -0.97 1.52 1.08
CA VAL A 78 -1.80 1.55 2.30
C VAL A 78 -1.49 2.81 3.10
N THR A 79 -2.35 3.82 3.01
CA THR A 79 -2.04 5.17 3.53
C THR A 79 -3.12 5.73 4.45
N ASN A 80 -2.70 6.34 5.56
CA ASN A 80 -3.60 7.01 6.51
C ASN A 80 -3.89 8.45 6.05
N GLN A 81 -5.13 8.74 5.66
CA GLN A 81 -5.57 10.05 5.15
C GLN A 81 -6.72 10.62 6.00
N SER A 82 -6.48 10.73 7.33
CA SER A 82 -7.42 11.33 8.27
C SER A 82 -7.87 12.76 7.99
N PRO A 83 -7.16 13.59 7.20
CA PRO A 83 -7.68 14.90 6.83
C PRO A 83 -9.06 14.89 6.15
N ILE A 84 -9.44 13.78 5.50
CA ILE A 84 -10.73 13.63 4.85
C ILE A 84 -11.88 13.73 5.87
N ASN A 85 -11.91 12.86 6.89
CA ASN A 85 -12.97 12.92 7.91
C ASN A 85 -12.86 14.14 8.83
N ARG A 86 -11.72 14.85 8.82
CA ARG A 86 -11.55 16.14 9.49
C ARG A 86 -12.07 17.33 8.67
N GLY A 87 -12.52 17.09 7.43
CA GLY A 87 -13.09 18.11 6.56
C GLY A 87 -12.05 19.03 5.90
N PHE A 88 -10.76 18.67 5.92
CA PHE A 88 -9.73 19.48 5.27
C PHE A 88 -9.75 19.35 3.74
N TRP A 89 -10.11 18.17 3.21
CA TRP A 89 -10.25 17.92 1.77
C TRP A 89 -11.14 16.71 1.48
N SER A 90 -11.63 16.60 0.24
CA SER A 90 -12.56 15.56 -0.21
C SER A 90 -11.85 14.28 -0.68
N HIS A 91 -12.61 13.20 -0.82
CA HIS A 91 -12.16 11.98 -1.51
C HIS A 91 -11.69 12.27 -2.94
N ASP A 92 -12.36 13.18 -3.67
CA ASP A 92 -11.98 13.58 -5.04
C ASP A 92 -10.62 14.29 -5.09
N MET A 93 -10.28 15.06 -4.05
CA MET A 93 -8.95 15.68 -3.95
C MET A 93 -7.87 14.61 -3.74
N LEU A 94 -8.15 13.59 -2.90
CA LEU A 94 -7.25 12.46 -2.73
C LEU A 94 -7.11 11.63 -4.00
N GLU A 95 -8.19 11.43 -4.73
CA GLU A 95 -8.15 10.82 -6.06
C GLU A 95 -7.18 11.59 -6.97
N SER A 96 -7.28 12.92 -7.01
CA SER A 96 -6.40 13.75 -7.84
C SER A 96 -4.92 13.63 -7.46
N ILE A 97 -4.61 13.54 -6.16
CA ILE A 97 -3.24 13.32 -5.68
C ILE A 97 -2.72 11.93 -6.08
N HIS A 98 -3.55 10.89 -5.94
CA HIS A 98 -3.19 9.53 -6.36
C HIS A 98 -3.00 9.40 -7.88
N GLU A 99 -3.82 10.08 -8.69
CA GLU A 99 -3.64 10.10 -10.14
C GLU A 99 -2.30 10.74 -10.52
N LYS A 100 -1.93 11.87 -9.90
CA LYS A 100 -0.60 12.46 -10.10
C LYS A 100 0.52 11.51 -9.67
N LEU A 101 0.37 10.81 -8.54
CA LEU A 101 1.34 9.81 -8.09
C LEU A 101 1.57 8.74 -9.18
N ILE A 102 0.48 8.17 -9.70
CA ILE A 102 0.52 7.13 -10.74
C ILE A 102 1.19 7.66 -12.00
N ASP A 103 0.81 8.86 -12.46
CA ASP A 103 1.35 9.47 -13.68
C ASP A 103 2.84 9.78 -13.56
N GLU A 104 3.28 10.39 -12.46
CA GLU A 104 4.69 10.71 -12.21
C GLU A 104 5.57 9.46 -12.16
N LEU A 105 5.09 8.39 -11.50
CA LEU A 105 5.78 7.10 -11.46
C LEU A 105 5.92 6.52 -12.87
N LYS A 106 4.84 6.52 -13.65
CA LYS A 106 4.80 5.98 -15.01
C LYS A 106 5.66 6.77 -16.00
N ILE A 107 5.71 8.10 -15.86
CA ILE A 107 6.58 8.98 -16.66
C ILE A 107 8.05 8.64 -16.41
N LYS A 108 8.43 8.44 -15.13
CA LYS A 108 9.81 8.11 -14.75
C LYS A 108 10.19 6.69 -15.16
N ASN A 109 9.30 5.72 -14.97
CA ASN A 109 9.51 4.34 -15.40
C ASN A 109 8.18 3.66 -15.72
N LYS A 110 7.99 3.24 -16.98
CA LYS A 110 6.73 2.61 -17.45
C LYS A 110 6.40 1.29 -16.77
N GLN A 111 7.38 0.64 -16.12
CA GLN A 111 7.19 -0.60 -15.36
C GLN A 111 6.87 -0.35 -13.88
N ALA A 112 6.89 0.90 -13.41
CA ALA A 112 6.52 1.30 -12.06
C ALA A 112 4.99 1.31 -11.89
N VAL A 113 4.39 0.14 -11.83
CA VAL A 113 2.93 -0.03 -11.76
C VAL A 113 2.49 -0.31 -10.33
N LEU A 114 1.55 0.49 -9.84
CA LEU A 114 0.81 0.25 -8.61
C LEU A 114 -0.41 -0.65 -8.94
N ASP A 115 -0.60 -1.73 -8.19
CA ASP A 115 -1.70 -2.67 -8.44
C ASP A 115 -2.98 -2.28 -7.66
N LEU A 116 -2.82 -1.74 -6.46
CA LEU A 116 -3.95 -1.36 -5.60
C LEU A 116 -3.58 -0.17 -4.70
N ILE A 117 -4.51 0.75 -4.50
CA ILE A 117 -4.36 1.87 -3.55
C ILE A 117 -5.54 1.83 -2.58
N LEU A 118 -5.22 1.63 -1.30
CA LEU A 118 -6.14 1.66 -0.18
C LEU A 118 -5.78 2.81 0.75
N TYR A 119 -6.80 3.44 1.32
CA TYR A 119 -6.60 4.51 2.28
C TYR A 119 -7.62 4.46 3.41
N SER A 120 -7.20 4.96 4.56
CA SER A 120 -8.04 5.12 5.74
C SER A 120 -8.34 6.60 5.96
N PRO A 121 -9.59 7.06 5.76
CA PRO A 121 -9.95 8.46 6.03
C PRO A 121 -10.18 8.73 7.53
N TYR A 122 -10.05 7.71 8.38
CA TYR A 122 -10.44 7.78 9.78
C TYR A 122 -9.34 8.41 10.66
N ALA A 123 -9.78 9.20 11.63
CA ALA A 123 -8.96 9.74 12.71
C ALA A 123 -8.64 8.65 13.77
N PRO A 124 -7.57 8.83 14.57
CA PRO A 124 -7.18 7.85 15.58
C PRO A 124 -8.28 7.47 16.58
N PHE A 125 -9.16 8.41 16.94
CA PHE A 125 -10.22 8.20 17.93
C PHE A 125 -11.45 7.44 17.39
N GLU A 126 -11.53 7.20 16.08
CA GLU A 126 -12.67 6.49 15.47
C GLU A 126 -12.57 4.96 15.61
N GLY A 127 -11.43 4.43 16.07
CA GLY A 127 -11.27 2.99 16.33
C GLY A 127 -11.38 2.11 15.08
N SER A 128 -11.05 2.65 13.90
CA SER A 128 -11.13 1.92 12.64
C SER A 128 -10.05 0.85 12.51
N ILE A 129 -10.44 -0.32 11.97
CA ILE A 129 -9.50 -1.37 11.58
C ILE A 129 -8.68 -1.01 10.33
N ALA A 130 -9.16 -0.06 9.52
CA ALA A 130 -8.48 0.39 8.32
C ALA A 130 -7.28 1.30 8.65
N ARG A 131 -7.28 1.98 9.80
CA ARG A 131 -6.23 2.94 10.15
C ARG A 131 -5.02 2.22 10.76
N LYS A 132 -3.84 2.39 10.17
CA LYS A 132 -2.56 1.95 10.79
C LYS A 132 -2.42 2.63 12.17
N PRO A 133 -2.10 1.89 13.26
CA PRO A 133 -1.39 0.61 13.28
C PRO A 133 -2.22 -0.66 13.13
N SER A 134 -3.53 -0.58 12.90
CA SER A 134 -4.34 -1.76 12.55
C SER A 134 -3.97 -2.30 11.17
N SER A 135 -4.12 -3.62 10.97
CA SER A 135 -3.76 -4.32 9.73
C SER A 135 -4.86 -4.35 8.66
N GLY A 136 -6.03 -3.73 8.89
CA GLY A 136 -7.20 -3.90 8.01
C GLY A 136 -6.98 -3.49 6.55
N MET A 137 -6.15 -2.48 6.27
CA MET A 137 -5.76 -2.17 4.88
C MET A 137 -4.94 -3.30 4.24
N LEU A 138 -4.02 -3.92 4.98
CA LEU A 138 -3.20 -5.02 4.47
C LEU A 138 -4.06 -6.28 4.24
N MET A 139 -4.97 -6.57 5.17
CA MET A 139 -5.97 -7.64 5.05
C MET A 139 -6.84 -7.47 3.80
N ALA A 140 -7.41 -6.28 3.60
CA ALA A 140 -8.18 -5.98 2.39
C ALA A 140 -7.33 -6.11 1.13
N GLY A 141 -6.08 -5.63 1.16
CA GLY A 141 -5.16 -5.74 0.04
C GLY A 141 -4.83 -7.20 -0.31
N ASN A 142 -4.59 -8.04 0.70
CA ASN A 142 -4.36 -9.48 0.54
C ASN A 142 -5.56 -10.14 -0.16
N LEU A 143 -6.76 -9.90 0.36
CA LEU A 143 -8.00 -10.49 -0.14
C LEU A 143 -8.29 -10.06 -1.59
N ILE A 144 -8.26 -8.75 -1.86
CA ILE A 144 -8.59 -8.21 -3.18
C ILE A 144 -7.59 -8.69 -4.24
N ILE A 145 -6.28 -8.65 -3.94
CA ILE A 145 -5.25 -9.06 -4.89
C ILE A 145 -5.33 -10.56 -5.15
N ASN A 146 -5.50 -11.39 -4.11
CA ASN A 146 -5.59 -12.85 -4.28
C ASN A 146 -6.81 -13.26 -5.11
N HIS A 147 -8.00 -12.73 -4.82
CA HIS A 147 -9.17 -13.02 -5.64
C HIS A 147 -8.94 -12.61 -7.10
N SER A 148 -8.32 -11.46 -7.33
CA SER A 148 -8.06 -10.97 -8.68
C SER A 148 -7.05 -11.83 -9.45
N GLU A 149 -6.02 -12.35 -8.77
CA GLU A 149 -5.05 -13.31 -9.34
C GLU A 149 -5.67 -14.67 -9.64
N ARG A 150 -6.68 -15.07 -8.86
CA ARG A 150 -7.44 -16.31 -9.07
C ARG A 150 -8.62 -16.15 -10.04
N GLU A 151 -8.79 -14.96 -10.62
CA GLU A 151 -9.93 -14.56 -11.45
C GLU A 151 -11.29 -14.73 -10.75
N GLU A 152 -11.28 -14.68 -9.42
CA GLU A 152 -12.46 -14.70 -8.56
C GLU A 152 -12.95 -13.27 -8.29
N LEU A 153 -14.25 -13.12 -8.08
CA LEU A 153 -14.79 -11.87 -7.56
C LEU A 153 -14.60 -11.86 -6.04
N PRO A 154 -14.04 -10.77 -5.46
CA PRO A 154 -14.11 -10.57 -4.02
C PRO A 154 -15.59 -10.59 -3.60
N ARG A 155 -15.90 -11.26 -2.50
CA ARG A 155 -17.23 -11.15 -1.91
C ARG A 155 -17.34 -9.78 -1.25
N ASP A 156 -18.54 -9.21 -1.28
CA ASP A 156 -18.79 -8.01 -0.48
C ASP A 156 -18.86 -8.42 0.99
N TYR A 157 -17.83 -8.07 1.74
CA TYR A 157 -17.73 -8.40 3.15
C TYR A 157 -18.22 -7.23 4.01
N ASN A 158 -19.11 -7.53 4.95
CA ASN A 158 -19.52 -6.55 5.97
C ASN A 158 -18.42 -6.33 7.04
N GLU A 159 -17.41 -7.21 7.07
CA GLU A 159 -16.27 -7.17 7.99
C GLU A 159 -15.06 -7.89 7.39
N LEU A 160 -13.85 -7.43 7.69
CA LEU A 160 -12.61 -8.13 7.36
C LEU A 160 -12.32 -9.16 8.46
N ASP A 161 -12.27 -10.43 8.09
CA ASP A 161 -11.92 -11.55 8.96
C ASP A 161 -10.57 -12.15 8.54
N THR A 162 -9.72 -12.43 9.51
CA THR A 162 -8.46 -13.16 9.31
C THR A 162 -8.65 -14.58 8.79
N HIS A 163 -9.81 -15.22 9.04
CA HIS A 163 -10.11 -16.56 8.54
C HIS A 163 -10.31 -16.62 7.01
N ASP A 164 -10.66 -15.49 6.41
CA ASP A 164 -10.86 -15.36 4.96
C ASP A 164 -9.60 -14.93 4.21
N LEU A 165 -8.50 -14.66 4.93
CA LEU A 165 -7.23 -14.29 4.30
C LEU A 165 -6.62 -15.48 3.57
N PHE A 166 -6.04 -15.18 2.42
CA PHE A 166 -5.28 -16.17 1.65
C PHE A 166 -3.88 -16.32 2.23
N ASP A 167 -3.30 -17.50 2.01
CA ASP A 167 -1.88 -17.72 2.26
C ASP A 167 -1.07 -16.70 1.44
N GLU A 168 -0.30 -15.89 2.16
CA GLU A 168 0.46 -14.79 1.59
C GLU A 168 1.94 -15.18 1.55
N GLY A 169 2.59 -14.95 0.41
CA GLY A 169 3.97 -15.39 0.23
C GLY A 169 4.92 -14.83 1.29
N GLU A 170 5.89 -15.64 1.73
CA GLU A 170 6.84 -15.29 2.82
C GLU A 170 7.66 -14.02 2.56
N MET A 171 7.70 -13.57 1.30
CA MET A 171 8.41 -12.36 0.89
C MET A 171 7.54 -11.09 0.98
N SER A 172 6.27 -11.20 1.37
CA SER A 172 5.42 -10.05 1.60
C SER A 172 6.00 -9.15 2.68
N ALA A 173 5.81 -7.85 2.49
CA ALA A 173 6.38 -6.86 3.39
C ALA A 173 5.58 -5.57 3.45
N MET A 174 5.61 -4.91 4.60
CA MET A 174 5.19 -3.52 4.80
C MET A 174 6.41 -2.60 4.87
N VAL A 175 6.42 -1.54 4.07
CA VAL A 175 7.46 -0.50 4.08
C VAL A 175 6.84 0.82 4.52
N GLY A 176 7.43 1.44 5.54
CA GLY A 176 6.92 2.67 6.16
C GLY A 176 8.02 3.53 6.74
N ASP A 177 7.75 4.83 6.92
CA ASP A 177 8.65 5.77 7.61
C ASP A 177 8.32 5.89 9.11
N ARG A 178 7.20 5.32 9.57
CA ARG A 178 6.71 5.47 10.95
C ARG A 178 6.49 4.13 11.62
N LEU A 179 6.53 4.15 12.96
CA LEU A 179 6.26 2.97 13.78
C LEU A 179 4.86 2.38 13.55
N VAL A 180 3.87 3.21 13.18
CA VAL A 180 2.51 2.72 12.89
C VAL A 180 2.47 1.78 11.68
N ASP A 181 3.39 1.93 10.74
CA ASP A 181 3.52 1.05 9.58
C ASP A 181 4.07 -0.30 9.98
N ILE A 182 5.11 -0.28 10.80
CA ILE A 182 5.76 -1.47 11.33
C ILE A 182 4.78 -2.25 12.21
N GLN A 183 4.00 -1.56 13.05
CA GLN A 183 2.95 -2.18 13.85
C GLN A 183 1.85 -2.80 12.98
N ALA A 184 1.43 -2.14 11.91
CA ALA A 184 0.44 -2.68 10.98
C ALA A 184 0.95 -3.93 10.23
N GLY A 185 2.20 -3.90 9.78
CA GLY A 185 2.85 -5.06 9.14
C GLY A 185 3.01 -6.23 10.09
N ASN A 186 3.44 -5.99 11.34
CA ASN A 186 3.55 -7.01 12.38
C ASN A 186 2.19 -7.60 12.76
N ALA A 187 1.15 -6.76 12.87
CA ALA A 187 -0.21 -7.21 13.15
C ALA A 187 -0.81 -8.05 12.00
N HIS A 188 -0.39 -7.79 10.75
CA HIS A 188 -0.75 -8.60 9.59
C HIS A 188 0.10 -9.87 9.44
N GLY A 189 1.31 -9.88 10.01
CA GLY A 189 2.22 -11.02 10.00
C GLY A 189 3.22 -11.04 8.83
N VAL A 190 3.51 -9.88 8.23
CA VAL A 190 4.48 -9.74 7.13
C VAL A 190 5.80 -9.12 7.58
N ARG A 191 6.86 -9.26 6.78
CA ARG A 191 8.13 -8.58 7.04
C ARG A 191 7.90 -7.07 7.09
N THR A 192 8.70 -6.34 7.86
CA THR A 192 8.56 -4.89 7.95
C THR A 192 9.89 -4.21 7.69
N PHE A 193 9.86 -3.04 7.06
CA PHE A 193 11.06 -2.27 6.75
C PHE A 193 10.80 -0.79 7.04
N LEU A 194 11.50 -0.25 8.03
CA LEU A 194 11.47 1.16 8.39
C LEU A 194 12.48 1.92 7.51
N VAL A 195 12.00 2.98 6.86
CA VAL A 195 12.83 3.84 6.01
C VAL A 195 12.99 5.22 6.60
N ASN A 196 14.10 5.88 6.25
CA ASN A 196 14.25 7.31 6.45
C ASN A 196 13.35 8.04 5.43
N PRO A 197 12.49 8.98 5.86
CA PRO A 197 11.58 9.70 4.95
C PRO A 197 12.28 10.52 3.86
N ASP A 198 13.56 10.85 4.00
CA ASP A 198 14.36 11.53 2.98
C ASP A 198 14.85 10.59 1.86
N LEU A 199 14.87 9.28 2.13
CA LEU A 199 15.34 8.24 1.19
C LEU A 199 14.20 7.39 0.64
N GLY A 200 13.21 7.07 1.48
CA GLY A 200 12.04 6.28 1.13
C GLY A 200 12.35 4.83 0.69
N LEU A 201 11.46 4.28 -0.13
CA LEU A 201 11.52 2.92 -0.64
C LEU A 201 12.90 2.47 -1.19
N PRO A 202 13.64 3.28 -1.98
CA PRO A 202 14.95 2.90 -2.50
C PRO A 202 15.94 2.38 -1.46
N GLN A 203 15.84 2.84 -0.21
CA GLN A 203 16.73 2.44 0.88
C GLN A 203 16.73 0.92 1.15
N VAL A 204 15.59 0.25 0.92
CA VAL A 204 15.35 -1.11 1.39
C VAL A 204 15.11 -2.12 0.27
N ILE A 205 15.23 -1.73 -1.01
CA ILE A 205 14.93 -2.64 -2.13
C ILE A 205 15.75 -3.91 -2.10
N ASP A 206 17.06 -3.82 -1.88
CA ASP A 206 17.92 -5.00 -1.86
C ASP A 206 17.58 -5.92 -0.67
N ARG A 207 17.16 -5.34 0.46
CA ARG A 207 16.68 -6.08 1.64
C ARG A 207 15.36 -6.79 1.38
N ILE A 208 14.40 -6.12 0.74
CA ILE A 208 13.11 -6.72 0.35
C ILE A 208 13.33 -7.92 -0.58
N LEU A 209 14.28 -7.81 -1.51
CA LEU A 209 14.61 -8.87 -2.46
C LEU A 209 15.45 -10.02 -1.86
N ASP A 210 16.11 -9.81 -0.72
CA ASP A 210 16.80 -10.88 0.00
C ASP A 210 15.79 -11.71 0.80
N LYS A 211 15.69 -13.00 0.44
CA LYS A 211 14.82 -13.97 1.13
C LYS A 211 15.27 -14.33 2.55
N ASN A 212 16.53 -14.03 2.88
CA ASN A 212 17.07 -14.29 4.21
C ASN A 212 16.87 -13.09 5.14
N ASP A 213 16.62 -11.90 4.61
CA ASP A 213 16.28 -10.73 5.43
C ASP A 213 14.84 -10.88 5.95
N LYS A 214 14.71 -10.88 7.28
CA LYS A 214 13.43 -11.08 7.98
C LYS A 214 12.71 -9.75 8.28
N GLY A 215 13.25 -8.63 7.82
CA GLY A 215 12.74 -7.30 8.15
C GLY A 215 13.29 -6.78 9.47
N ASP A 216 12.83 -5.60 9.84
CA ASP A 216 13.21 -4.92 11.07
C ASP A 216 12.44 -5.47 12.26
N VAL A 217 13.18 -5.78 13.33
CA VAL A 217 12.58 -6.18 14.61
C VAL A 217 12.61 -4.95 15.51
N LEU A 218 11.49 -4.22 15.54
CA LEU A 218 11.31 -3.08 16.43
C LEU A 218 10.46 -3.53 17.63
N HIS A 219 11.07 -3.49 18.82
CA HIS A 219 10.45 -3.81 20.11
C HIS A 219 9.74 -2.61 20.72
#